data_AF-A0AAV0L0A3-F1
#
_entry.id   AF-A0AAV0L0A3-F1
#
_cell.length_a   1.000
_cell.length_b   1.000
_cell.length_c   1.000
_cell.angle_alpha   90.00
_cell.angle_beta   90.00
_cell.angle_gamma   90.00
#
_symmetry.space_group_name_H-M   'P 1'
#
loop_
_entity.id
_entity.type
_entity.pdbx_description
1 polymer ?
#
loop_
_entity_poly.entity_id
_entity_poly.type
_entity_poly.pdbx_seq_one_letter_code
_entity_poly.pdbx_strand_id
1 'polypeptide(L)'
;MTTARADSPPNGIDYPHQQPTGRFSNGLNFPDLIAEALGLESPLPFLNPDLKGKKLLAGANFASAGIGVLNDTGFQFVTVLKMYEQLGMFLEYKHRLAALMGPAKAQEVVSNAVILITCGGNDFVNNYFLTPVAPRREQYTLPDFCGYVMSEYKKLFDLVDELNRDIGEDVFISANAFSLKMDMIEKPEQYGAHGTRVCV
;
A
#
# COMPACT_ATOMS: atom_id res chain seq x y z
N MET A 1 -9.25 -4.65 14.20
CA MET A 1 -9.65 -4.47 12.78
C MET A 1 -9.98 -2.99 12.59
N THR A 2 -9.43 -2.32 11.58
CA THR A 2 -9.61 -0.86 11.36
C THR A 2 -11.08 -0.49 11.15
N THR A 3 -11.48 0.72 11.53
CA THR A 3 -12.79 1.28 11.15
C THR A 3 -12.76 1.96 9.78
N ALA A 4 -11.59 2.23 9.20
CA ALA A 4 -11.45 2.63 7.80
C ALA A 4 -11.66 1.40 6.90
N ARG A 5 -12.89 1.20 6.41
CA ARG A 5 -13.25 0.05 5.58
C ARG A 5 -13.85 0.49 4.24
N ALA A 6 -13.59 -0.30 3.22
CA ALA A 6 -14.19 -0.19 1.90
C ALA A 6 -14.97 -1.47 1.54
N ASP A 7 -15.59 -2.09 2.55
CA ASP A 7 -16.44 -3.28 2.46
C ASP A 7 -17.92 -2.92 2.30
N SER A 8 -18.22 -1.67 1.97
CA SER A 8 -19.58 -1.15 1.75
C SER A 8 -19.64 -0.28 0.47
N PRO A 9 -20.80 -0.20 -0.21
CA PRO A 9 -21.00 0.69 -1.35
C PRO A 9 -20.65 2.15 -1.02
N PRO A 10 -20.13 2.96 -1.97
CA PRO A 10 -20.06 2.70 -3.41
C PRO A 10 -18.85 1.87 -3.87
N ASN A 11 -17.99 1.41 -2.95
CA ASN A 11 -16.81 0.63 -3.31
C ASN A 11 -17.19 -0.71 -3.98
N GLY A 12 -16.46 -1.09 -5.02
CA GLY A 12 -16.65 -2.36 -5.73
C GLY A 12 -17.81 -2.44 -6.74
N ILE A 13 -18.50 -1.33 -7.04
CA ILE A 13 -19.60 -1.29 -8.03
C ILE A 13 -19.14 -1.71 -9.45
N ASP A 14 -17.93 -1.33 -9.85
CA ASP A 14 -17.31 -1.64 -11.15
C ASP A 14 -16.42 -2.89 -11.09
N TYR A 15 -16.35 -3.59 -9.96
CA TYR A 15 -15.61 -4.86 -9.84
C TYR A 15 -16.34 -5.97 -10.64
N PRO A 16 -15.66 -7.01 -11.18
CA PRO A 16 -16.32 -8.07 -11.97
C PRO A 16 -17.55 -8.73 -11.32
N HIS A 17 -17.65 -8.71 -9.99
CA HIS A 17 -18.79 -9.25 -9.23
C HIS A 17 -19.71 -8.17 -8.63
N GLN A 18 -19.44 -6.89 -8.89
CA GLN A 18 -20.19 -5.72 -8.43
C GLN A 18 -20.44 -5.71 -6.91
N GLN A 19 -19.44 -6.16 -6.14
CA GLN A 19 -19.51 -6.27 -4.69
C GLN A 19 -18.32 -5.55 -4.04
N PRO A 20 -18.51 -4.89 -2.88
CA PRO A 20 -17.41 -4.32 -2.12
C PRO A 20 -16.37 -5.38 -1.74
N THR A 21 -15.12 -5.16 -2.15
CA THR A 21 -14.00 -6.10 -1.91
C THR A 21 -13.09 -5.66 -0.76
N GLY A 22 -13.39 -4.54 -0.10
CA GLY A 22 -12.48 -3.89 0.84
C GLY A 22 -11.46 -2.97 0.16
N ARG A 23 -11.58 -2.75 -1.15
CA ARG A 23 -10.74 -1.82 -1.93
C ARG A 23 -11.39 -0.45 -1.97
N PHE A 24 -10.63 0.60 -1.63
CA PHE A 24 -11.05 2.00 -1.78
C PHE A 24 -11.01 2.41 -3.27
N SER A 25 -11.92 1.83 -4.04
CA SER A 25 -12.12 2.04 -5.48
C SER A 25 -13.49 1.49 -5.86
N ASN A 26 -14.08 2.02 -6.93
CA ASN A 26 -15.27 1.42 -7.52
C ASN A 26 -14.96 0.06 -8.16
N GLY A 27 -13.72 -0.19 -8.57
CA GLY A 27 -13.31 -1.43 -9.22
C GLY A 27 -11.92 -1.90 -8.78
N LEU A 28 -11.12 -2.34 -9.75
CA LEU A 28 -9.73 -2.73 -9.54
C LEU A 28 -8.90 -1.53 -9.07
N ASN A 29 -7.98 -1.74 -8.13
CA ASN A 29 -6.96 -0.76 -7.78
C ASN A 29 -5.65 -1.03 -8.53
N PHE A 30 -4.66 -0.16 -8.38
CA PHE A 30 -3.41 -0.28 -9.15
C PHE A 30 -2.69 -1.64 -9.00
N PRO A 31 -2.57 -2.24 -7.79
CA PRO A 31 -2.13 -3.63 -7.63
C PRO A 31 -2.91 -4.65 -8.45
N ASP A 32 -4.23 -4.50 -8.56
CA ASP A 32 -5.06 -5.44 -9.31
C ASP A 32 -4.83 -5.33 -10.82
N LEU A 33 -4.66 -4.11 -11.33
CA LEU A 33 -4.35 -3.88 -12.74
C LEU A 33 -2.98 -4.47 -13.10
N ILE A 34 -2.00 -4.39 -12.20
CA ILE A 34 -0.70 -5.05 -12.38
C ILE A 34 -0.88 -6.57 -12.40
N ALA A 35 -1.63 -7.14 -11.45
CA ALA A 35 -1.90 -8.57 -11.41
C ALA A 35 -2.58 -9.05 -12.70
N GLU A 36 -3.60 -8.33 -13.18
CA GLU A 36 -4.30 -8.62 -14.43
C GLU A 36 -3.37 -8.56 -15.64
N ALA A 37 -2.53 -7.52 -15.74
CA ALA A 37 -1.56 -7.37 -16.83
C ALA A 37 -0.51 -8.51 -16.85
N LEU A 38 -0.23 -9.12 -15.69
CA LEU A 38 0.66 -10.27 -15.55
C LEU A 38 -0.07 -11.62 -15.71
N GLY A 39 -1.38 -11.63 -15.93
CA GLY A 39 -2.20 -12.84 -16.00
C GLY A 39 -2.35 -13.56 -14.65
N LEU A 40 -2.23 -12.82 -13.55
CA LEU A 40 -2.30 -13.32 -12.17
C LEU A 40 -3.65 -12.97 -11.53
N GLU A 41 -4.04 -13.76 -10.53
CA GLU A 41 -5.16 -13.40 -9.66
C GLU A 41 -4.78 -12.22 -8.76
N SER A 42 -5.78 -11.40 -8.43
CA SER A 42 -5.62 -10.31 -7.46
C SER A 42 -5.18 -10.86 -6.09
N PRO A 43 -4.15 -10.27 -5.45
CA PRO A 43 -3.62 -10.78 -4.19
C PRO A 43 -4.64 -10.59 -3.06
N LEU A 44 -4.82 -11.64 -2.25
CA LEU A 44 -5.67 -11.59 -1.06
C LEU A 44 -5.00 -10.77 0.06
N PRO A 45 -5.79 -10.12 0.93
CA PRO A 45 -5.27 -9.54 2.16
C PRO A 45 -4.48 -10.58 2.97
N PHE A 46 -3.35 -10.22 3.54
CA PHE A 46 -2.47 -11.16 4.24
C PHE A 46 -3.18 -11.90 5.39
N LEU A 47 -4.06 -11.17 6.09
CA LEU A 47 -4.86 -11.69 7.21
C LEU A 47 -6.10 -12.49 6.76
N ASN A 48 -6.32 -12.66 5.45
CA ASN A 48 -7.42 -13.46 4.95
C ASN A 48 -7.15 -14.96 5.21
N PRO A 49 -8.06 -15.70 5.88
CA PRO A 49 -7.88 -17.13 6.19
C PRO A 49 -7.80 -18.04 4.95
N ASP A 50 -8.18 -17.53 3.78
CA ASP A 50 -8.05 -18.23 2.51
C ASP A 50 -6.71 -18.02 1.81
N LEU A 51 -5.87 -17.09 2.27
CA LEU A 51 -4.51 -16.95 1.75
C LEU A 51 -3.67 -18.14 2.24
N LYS A 52 -3.73 -19.28 1.56
CA LYS A 52 -2.99 -20.51 1.91
C LYS A 52 -2.73 -21.37 0.67
N GLY A 53 -1.76 -22.28 0.76
CA GLY A 53 -1.40 -23.16 -0.35
C GLY A 53 -1.05 -22.37 -1.62
N LYS A 54 -1.60 -22.78 -2.76
CA LYS A 54 -1.33 -22.13 -4.06
C LYS A 54 -1.73 -20.65 -4.11
N LYS A 55 -2.67 -20.19 -3.27
CA LYS A 55 -3.04 -18.77 -3.20
C LYS A 55 -1.90 -17.88 -2.69
N LEU A 56 -0.93 -18.44 -1.96
CA LEU A 56 0.29 -17.71 -1.61
C LEU A 56 1.13 -17.35 -2.85
N LEU A 57 1.00 -18.11 -3.95
CA LEU A 57 1.80 -17.89 -5.16
C LEU A 57 1.27 -16.74 -6.02
N ALA A 58 0.02 -16.32 -5.81
CA ALA A 58 -0.56 -15.15 -6.45
C ALA A 58 -0.10 -13.82 -5.79
N GLY A 59 0.65 -13.89 -4.69
CA GLY A 59 1.04 -12.74 -3.89
C GLY A 59 0.10 -12.49 -2.70
N ALA A 60 0.40 -11.44 -1.96
CA ALA A 60 -0.36 -11.03 -0.78
C ALA A 60 -0.43 -9.50 -0.67
N ASN A 61 -1.56 -9.00 -0.16
CA ASN A 61 -1.76 -7.60 0.11
C ASN A 61 -1.60 -7.32 1.62
N PHE A 62 -0.60 -6.52 1.97
CA PHE A 62 -0.29 -6.16 3.36
C PHE A 62 -0.87 -4.80 3.77
N ALA A 63 -1.44 -4.05 2.82
CA ALA A 63 -1.88 -2.68 3.03
C ALA A 63 -2.99 -2.60 4.08
N SER A 64 -2.91 -1.58 4.93
CA SER A 64 -3.97 -1.22 5.86
C SER A 64 -4.46 0.20 5.59
N ALA A 65 -5.78 0.36 5.60
CA ALA A 65 -6.40 1.65 5.40
C ALA A 65 -6.10 2.60 6.56
N GLY A 66 -5.98 3.89 6.25
CA GLY A 66 -5.74 4.95 7.23
C GLY A 66 -4.31 5.07 7.74
N ILE A 67 -3.40 4.16 7.34
CA ILE A 67 -1.99 4.22 7.74
C ILE A 67 -1.26 5.38 7.06
N GLY A 68 -0.35 6.01 7.79
CA GLY A 68 0.64 6.90 7.23
C GLY A 68 2.05 6.31 7.34
N VAL A 69 3.04 7.10 6.95
CA VAL A 69 4.44 6.84 7.30
C VAL A 69 4.63 7.04 8.81
N LEU A 70 3.92 7.99 9.41
CA LEU A 70 3.99 8.25 10.84
C LEU A 70 3.18 7.23 11.64
N ASN A 71 3.74 6.74 12.74
CA ASN A 71 3.11 5.72 13.59
C ASN A 71 1.84 6.20 14.32
N ASP A 72 1.64 7.52 14.43
CA ASP A 72 0.47 8.14 15.04
C ASP A 72 -0.62 8.52 14.02
N THR A 73 -0.36 8.36 12.72
CA THR A 73 -1.36 8.60 11.69
C THR A 73 -2.44 7.51 11.71
N GLY A 74 -3.71 7.93 11.61
CA GLY A 74 -4.84 7.02 11.60
C GLY A 74 -5.30 6.56 12.99
N PHE A 75 -4.86 7.22 14.07
CA PHE A 75 -5.27 6.90 15.45
C PHE A 75 -6.80 6.85 15.64
N GLN A 76 -7.55 7.62 14.86
CA GLN A 76 -9.01 7.64 14.85
C GLN A 76 -9.65 6.32 14.39
N PHE A 77 -8.90 5.44 13.71
CA PHE A 77 -9.43 4.21 13.11
C PHE A 77 -9.31 2.97 14.00
N VAL A 78 -9.10 3.15 15.31
CA VAL A 78 -9.01 2.13 16.37
C VAL A 78 -7.81 1.19 16.23
N THR A 79 -7.71 0.42 15.15
CA THR A 79 -6.60 -0.50 14.88
C THR A 79 -6.10 -0.31 13.46
N VAL A 80 -4.91 0.29 13.33
CA VAL A 80 -4.27 0.58 12.05
C VAL A 80 -2.95 -0.19 12.02
N LEU A 81 -2.75 -1.07 11.02
CA LEU A 81 -1.52 -1.87 10.91
C LEU A 81 -0.40 -0.97 10.40
N LYS A 82 0.48 -0.55 11.29
CA LYS A 82 1.56 0.39 10.99
C LYS A 82 2.55 -0.21 9.98
N MET A 83 3.35 0.65 9.34
CA MET A 83 4.28 0.21 8.29
C MET A 83 5.21 -0.94 8.74
N TYR A 84 5.75 -0.89 9.94
CA TYR A 84 6.60 -1.97 10.46
C TYR A 84 5.84 -3.29 10.67
N GLU A 85 4.55 -3.23 11.02
CA GLU A 85 3.70 -4.42 11.15
C GLU A 85 3.43 -5.04 9.77
N GLN A 86 3.22 -4.20 8.75
CA GLN A 86 3.09 -4.65 7.36
C GLN A 86 4.36 -5.33 6.83
N LEU A 87 5.53 -4.80 7.19
CA LEU A 87 6.82 -5.41 6.86
C LEU A 87 7.04 -6.72 7.62
N GLY A 88 6.64 -6.78 8.90
CA GLY A 88 6.62 -8.04 9.66
C GLY A 88 5.71 -9.10 9.02
N MET A 89 4.54 -8.71 8.52
CA MET A 89 3.66 -9.60 7.76
C MET A 89 4.28 -10.06 6.44
N PHE A 90 5.05 -9.20 5.77
CA PHE A 90 5.80 -9.59 4.57
C PHE A 90 6.88 -10.64 4.90
N LEU A 91 7.63 -10.47 5.99
CA LEU A 91 8.60 -11.47 6.43
C LEU A 91 7.93 -12.81 6.76
N GLU A 92 6.79 -12.78 7.45
CA GLU A 92 6.00 -13.98 7.70
C GLU A 92 5.49 -14.62 6.41
N TYR A 93 5.05 -13.82 5.43
CA TYR A 93 4.69 -14.32 4.09
C TYR A 93 5.86 -15.06 3.42
N LYS A 94 7.10 -14.54 3.51
CA LYS A 94 8.30 -15.25 3.02
C LYS A 94 8.49 -16.59 3.72
N HIS A 95 8.33 -16.64 5.04
CA HIS A 95 8.42 -17.89 5.80
C HIS A 95 7.37 -18.91 5.36
N ARG A 96 6.14 -18.45 5.13
CA ARG A 96 5.03 -19.30 4.66
C ARG A 96 5.27 -19.83 3.24
N LEU A 97 5.85 -19.02 2.34
CA LEU A 97 6.30 -19.48 1.03
C LEU A 97 7.41 -20.53 1.15
N ALA A 98 8.43 -20.27 1.97
CA ALA A 98 9.54 -21.20 2.17
C ALA A 98 9.06 -22.55 2.73
N ALA A 99 8.08 -22.54 3.64
CA ALA A 99 7.45 -23.76 4.15
C ALA A 99 6.67 -24.54 3.07
N LEU A 100 6.10 -23.84 2.08
CA LEU A 100 5.29 -24.46 1.02
C LEU A 100 6.14 -25.09 -0.10
N MET A 101 7.22 -24.42 -0.51
CA MET A 101 7.98 -24.78 -1.73
C MET A 101 9.49 -24.90 -1.55
N GLY A 102 9.97 -24.71 -0.32
CA GLY A 102 11.39 -24.69 0.01
C GLY A 102 12.01 -23.28 -0.08
N PRO A 103 13.08 -23.00 0.68
CA PRO A 103 13.68 -21.66 0.76
C PRO A 103 14.14 -21.10 -0.59
N ALA A 104 14.80 -21.92 -1.42
CA ALA A 104 15.35 -21.47 -2.70
C ALA A 104 14.26 -20.99 -3.68
N LYS A 105 13.16 -21.76 -3.81
CA LYS A 105 12.04 -21.37 -4.68
C LYS A 105 11.26 -20.19 -4.11
N ALA A 106 11.10 -20.12 -2.79
CA ALA A 106 10.46 -18.97 -2.16
C ALA A 106 11.26 -17.69 -2.40
N GLN A 107 12.59 -17.78 -2.33
CA GLN A 107 13.48 -16.67 -2.65
C GLN A 107 13.32 -16.25 -4.12
N GLU A 108 13.32 -17.19 -5.06
CA GLU A 108 13.08 -16.91 -6.49
C GLU A 108 11.73 -16.23 -6.75
N VAL A 109 10.66 -16.67 -6.08
CA VAL A 109 9.33 -16.04 -6.21
C VAL A 109 9.34 -14.60 -5.70
N VAL A 110 9.96 -14.37 -4.54
CA VAL A 110 10.07 -13.03 -3.95
C VAL A 110 10.94 -12.14 -4.82
N SER A 111 12.05 -12.67 -5.32
CA SER A 111 12.99 -11.99 -6.20
C SER A 111 12.37 -11.44 -7.49
N ASN A 112 11.42 -12.17 -8.05
CA ASN A 112 10.71 -11.79 -9.27
C ASN A 112 9.40 -11.03 -9.00
N ALA A 113 9.09 -10.72 -7.74
CA ALA A 113 7.83 -10.06 -7.40
C ALA A 113 7.88 -8.55 -7.64
N VAL A 114 6.76 -7.98 -8.09
CA VAL A 114 6.56 -6.53 -8.10
C VAL A 114 5.98 -6.10 -6.75
N ILE A 115 6.76 -5.33 -5.98
CA ILE A 115 6.33 -4.84 -4.66
C ILE A 115 5.91 -3.37 -4.76
N LEU A 116 4.64 -3.10 -4.46
CA LEU A 116 4.09 -1.75 -4.42
C LEU A 116 3.92 -1.26 -2.98
N ILE A 117 4.57 -0.13 -2.65
CA ILE A 117 4.40 0.56 -1.38
C ILE A 117 3.77 1.93 -1.64
N THR A 118 2.62 2.20 -1.03
CA THR A 118 1.96 3.51 -1.08
C THR A 118 1.59 3.97 0.33
N CYS A 119 2.14 5.11 0.74
CA CYS A 119 1.90 5.73 2.04
C CYS A 119 2.12 7.26 1.92
N GLY A 120 1.85 8.03 2.98
CA GLY A 120 2.08 9.49 3.02
C GLY A 120 0.84 10.35 3.00
N GLY A 121 -0.12 10.05 2.11
CA GLY A 121 -1.32 10.89 1.96
C GLY A 121 -2.13 11.02 3.25
N ASN A 122 -2.21 9.94 4.02
CA ASN A 122 -2.90 9.93 5.31
C ASN A 122 -2.17 10.76 6.37
N ASP A 123 -0.85 10.95 6.31
CA ASP A 123 -0.13 11.82 7.26
C ASP A 123 -0.60 13.28 7.13
N PHE A 124 -1.09 13.67 5.96
CA PHE A 124 -1.69 14.97 5.76
C PHE A 124 -3.18 14.94 6.08
N VAL A 125 -3.97 14.07 5.44
CA VAL A 125 -5.44 14.09 5.57
C VAL A 125 -5.92 13.62 6.94
N ASN A 126 -5.32 12.55 7.44
CA ASN A 126 -5.73 11.83 8.64
C ASN A 126 -4.87 12.17 9.87
N ASN A 127 -4.00 13.18 9.77
CA ASN A 127 -3.19 13.66 10.89
C ASN A 127 -3.02 15.21 10.86
N TYR A 128 -2.26 15.78 9.92
CA TYR A 128 -1.97 17.23 9.92
C TYR A 128 -3.18 18.15 9.66
N PHE A 129 -4.07 17.76 8.75
CA PHE A 129 -5.28 18.50 8.39
C PHE A 129 -6.54 17.92 9.03
N LEU A 130 -6.41 16.96 9.95
CA LEU A 130 -7.54 16.32 10.59
C LEU A 130 -8.33 17.34 11.44
N THR A 131 -9.63 17.50 11.15
CA THR A 131 -10.51 18.38 11.90
C THR A 131 -11.50 17.58 12.76
N PRO A 132 -11.83 18.01 13.99
CA PRO A 132 -11.40 19.26 14.62
C PRO A 132 -10.03 19.17 15.32
N VAL A 133 -9.49 17.97 15.53
CA VAL A 133 -8.26 17.75 16.31
C VAL A 133 -7.10 17.36 15.38
N ALA A 134 -6.14 18.28 15.21
CA ALA A 134 -4.89 18.06 14.47
C ALA A 134 -3.69 18.47 15.35
N PRO A 135 -3.21 17.60 16.25
CA PRO A 135 -2.11 17.93 17.15
C PRO A 135 -0.82 18.29 16.41
N ARG A 136 -0.59 17.67 15.24
CA ARG A 136 0.60 17.95 14.41
C ARG A 136 0.61 19.36 13.82
N ARG A 137 -0.55 19.95 13.56
CA ARG A 137 -0.67 21.35 13.10
C ARG A 137 -0.32 22.35 14.20
N GLU A 138 -0.53 21.99 15.46
CA GLU A 138 -0.14 22.81 16.61
C GLU A 138 1.36 22.70 16.92
N GLN A 139 1.97 21.56 16.59
CA GLN A 139 3.39 21.28 16.85
C GLN A 139 4.32 21.76 15.74
N TYR A 140 3.87 21.75 14.49
CA TYR A 140 4.72 22.01 13.33
C TYR A 140 4.08 23.01 12.36
N THR A 141 4.89 23.91 11.82
CA THR A 141 4.53 24.58 10.56
C THR A 141 4.45 23.55 9.44
N LEU A 142 3.72 23.86 8.36
CA LEU A 142 3.58 22.91 7.25
C LEU A 142 4.96 22.52 6.64
N PRO A 143 5.90 23.45 6.41
CA PRO A 143 7.26 23.08 5.97
C PRO A 143 7.99 22.15 6.95
N ASP A 144 7.93 22.41 8.25
CA ASP A 144 8.59 21.58 9.26
C ASP A 144 7.96 20.18 9.32
N PHE A 145 6.64 20.11 9.18
CA PHE A 145 5.92 18.84 9.11
C PHE A 145 6.30 18.03 7.87
N CYS A 146 6.42 18.68 6.69
CA CYS A 146 6.92 18.03 5.49
C CYS A 146 8.34 17.49 5.72
N GLY A 147 9.23 18.27 6.33
CA GLY A 147 10.58 17.82 6.70
C GLY A 147 10.57 16.60 7.62
N TYR A 148 9.68 16.60 8.62
CA TYR A 148 9.49 15.48 9.53
C TYR A 148 9.00 14.22 8.80
N VAL A 149 7.96 14.31 7.97
CA VAL A 149 7.44 13.19 7.17
C VAL A 149 8.53 12.63 6.24
N MET A 150 9.30 13.50 5.58
CA MET A 150 10.43 13.09 4.74
C MET A 150 11.53 12.37 5.53
N SER A 151 11.79 12.77 6.77
CA SER A 151 12.74 12.07 7.65
C SER A 151 12.28 10.65 7.99
N GLU A 152 10.98 10.41 8.15
CA GLU A 152 10.42 9.10 8.43
C GLU A 152 10.36 8.22 7.16
N TYR A 153 10.11 8.83 5.99
CA TYR A 153 10.27 8.15 4.70
C TYR A 153 11.68 7.62 4.51
N LYS A 154 12.70 8.40 4.87
CA LYS A 154 14.09 7.95 4.77
C LYS A 154 14.33 6.66 5.55
N LYS A 155 13.78 6.54 6.75
CA LYS A 155 13.88 5.30 7.55
C LYS A 155 13.18 4.13 6.86
N LEU A 156 12.04 4.37 6.20
CA LEU A 156 11.35 3.34 5.43
C LEU A 156 12.20 2.89 4.22
N PHE A 157 12.86 3.83 3.53
CA PHE A 157 13.80 3.50 2.45
C PHE A 157 15.00 2.70 2.98
N ASP A 158 15.63 3.15 4.06
CA ASP A 158 16.77 2.45 4.66
C ASP A 158 16.41 0.99 5.03
N LEU A 159 15.20 0.77 5.55
CA LEU A 159 14.66 -0.55 5.89
C LEU A 159 14.38 -1.40 4.64
N VAL A 160 13.85 -0.80 3.58
CA VAL A 160 13.65 -1.47 2.29
C VAL A 160 14.99 -1.87 1.67
N ASP A 161 15.99 -1.00 1.75
CA ASP A 161 17.35 -1.29 1.27
C ASP A 161 18.01 -2.40 2.08
N GLU A 162 17.78 -2.46 3.40
CA GLU A 162 18.20 -3.56 4.25
C GLU A 162 17.56 -4.88 3.82
N LEU A 163 16.26 -4.87 3.54
CA LEU A 163 15.56 -6.04 3.01
C LEU A 163 16.10 -6.49 1.66
N ASN A 164 16.41 -5.56 0.74
CA ASN A 164 17.07 -5.87 -0.53
C ASN A 164 18.44 -6.54 -0.30
N ARG A 165 19.25 -6.02 0.62
CA ARG A 165 20.56 -6.62 0.96
C ARG A 165 20.42 -8.02 1.53
N ASP A 166 19.45 -8.26 2.41
CA ASP A 166 19.20 -9.57 3.01
C ASP A 166 18.68 -10.59 1.98
N ILE A 167 17.93 -10.12 0.99
CA ILE A 167 17.45 -10.92 -0.15
C ILE A 167 18.61 -11.22 -1.13
N GLY A 168 19.59 -10.33 -1.21
CA GLY A 168 20.71 -10.45 -2.15
C GLY A 168 20.39 -9.99 -3.57
N GLU A 169 19.23 -9.35 -3.79
CA GLU A 169 18.78 -8.79 -5.07
C GLU A 169 17.93 -7.53 -4.83
N ASP A 170 17.90 -6.62 -5.79
CA ASP A 170 17.10 -5.38 -5.75
C ASP A 170 15.62 -5.65 -6.08
N VAL A 171 14.93 -6.30 -5.15
CA VAL A 171 13.54 -6.76 -5.28
C VAL A 171 12.54 -5.64 -5.02
N PHE A 172 12.88 -4.74 -4.11
CA PHE A 172 12.08 -3.56 -3.84
C PHE A 172 12.57 -2.40 -4.71
N ILE A 173 11.98 -2.26 -5.90
CA ILE A 173 12.19 -1.09 -6.75
C ILE A 173 11.19 -0.01 -6.33
N SER A 174 11.67 1.03 -5.68
CA SER A 174 10.81 2.16 -5.30
C SER A 174 10.59 3.09 -6.50
N ALA A 175 9.36 3.09 -7.02
CA ALA A 175 8.93 4.11 -7.96
C ALA A 175 8.39 5.31 -7.19
N ASN A 176 8.86 6.52 -7.52
CA ASN A 176 8.30 7.73 -6.95
C ASN A 176 6.88 7.95 -7.48
N ALA A 177 5.89 7.45 -6.74
CA ALA A 177 4.48 7.62 -7.06
C ALA A 177 4.07 9.10 -7.14
N PHE A 178 4.83 10.03 -6.54
CA PHE A 178 4.60 11.46 -6.72
C PHE A 178 4.90 11.87 -8.17
N SER A 179 6.04 11.47 -8.73
CA SER A 179 6.39 11.76 -10.12
C SER A 179 5.37 11.17 -11.09
N LEU A 180 4.93 9.93 -10.86
CA LEU A 180 3.89 9.28 -11.68
C LEU A 180 2.54 10.03 -11.60
N LYS A 181 2.12 10.41 -10.39
CA LYS A 181 0.89 11.18 -10.17
C LYS A 181 0.99 12.58 -10.78
N MET A 182 2.14 13.23 -10.64
CA MET A 182 2.36 14.55 -11.23
C MET A 182 2.36 14.49 -12.75
N ASP A 183 2.92 13.44 -13.37
CA ASP A 183 2.84 13.27 -14.82
C ASP A 183 1.39 13.10 -15.30
N MET A 184 0.55 12.36 -14.56
CA MET A 184 -0.89 12.27 -14.83
C MET A 184 -1.64 13.59 -14.60
N ILE A 185 -1.21 14.42 -13.64
CA ILE A 185 -1.82 15.73 -13.35
C ILE A 185 -1.40 16.78 -14.39
N GLU A 186 -0.13 16.78 -14.79
CA GLU A 186 0.44 17.73 -15.75
C GLU A 186 0.08 17.38 -17.20
N LYS A 187 -0.11 16.09 -17.50
CA LYS A 187 -0.39 15.59 -18.85
C LYS A 187 -1.57 14.61 -18.89
N PRO A 188 -2.74 14.97 -18.35
CA PRO A 188 -3.89 14.05 -18.24
C PRO A 188 -4.32 13.48 -19.59
N GLU A 189 -4.17 14.24 -20.68
CA GLU A 189 -4.54 13.81 -22.03
C GLU A 189 -3.67 12.66 -22.56
N GLN A 190 -2.42 12.55 -22.12
CA GLN A 190 -1.54 11.41 -22.48
C GLN A 190 -2.02 10.10 -21.86
N TYR A 191 -2.86 10.18 -20.84
CA TYR A 191 -3.44 9.04 -20.13
C TYR A 191 -4.96 8.90 -20.39
N GLY A 192 -5.47 9.56 -21.43
CA GLY A 192 -6.87 9.48 -21.83
C GLY A 192 -7.85 10.22 -20.93
N ALA A 193 -7.36 11.05 -19.99
CA ALA A 193 -8.19 11.91 -19.18
C ALA A 193 -8.39 13.26 -19.88
N HIS A 194 -9.65 13.58 -20.22
CA HIS A 194 -10.02 14.80 -20.93
C HIS A 194 -10.81 15.80 -20.05
N GLY A 195 -10.98 15.51 -18.76
CA GLY A 195 -11.82 16.30 -17.85
C GLY A 195 -11.04 17.00 -16.74
N THR A 196 -11.46 18.21 -16.37
CA THR A 196 -10.94 19.00 -15.22
C THR A 196 -11.57 18.62 -13.88
N ARG A 197 -12.34 17.54 -13.83
CA ARG A 197 -13.10 17.13 -12.65
C ARG A 197 -12.44 15.92 -12.01
N VAL A 198 -12.13 16.04 -10.73
CA VAL A 198 -11.65 14.94 -9.90
C VAL A 198 -12.88 14.26 -9.29
N CYS A 199 -13.09 13.00 -9.64
CA CYS A 199 -14.05 12.12 -8.96
C CYS A 199 -13.27 11.25 -7.97
N VAL A 200 -13.73 11.18 -6.73
CA VAL A 200 -13.11 10.39 -5.65
C VAL A 200 -13.97 9.18 -5.34
#